data_AF-A0A380P4D0-F1
#
_entry.id   AF-A0A380P4D0-F1
#
_cell.length_a   1.000
_cell.length_b   1.000
_cell.length_c   1.000
_cell.angle_alpha   90.00
_cell.angle_beta   90.00
_cell.angle_gamma   90.00
#
_symmetry.space_group_name_H-M   'P 1'
#
loop_
_entity.id
_entity.type
_entity.pdbx_description
1 polymer ?
#
loop_
_entity_poly.entity_id
_entity_poly.type
_entity_poly.pdbx_seq_one_letter_code
_entity_poly.pdbx_strand_id
1 'polypeptide(L)'
;MTPSGLRVLEQAPASLNMVPRFDPDNNIENQDDVDYIPVPEQLIADQDAFFIVAQQNETMIELGILPGDMLIVHRQDTAQDGDIILVDLPEHPKQVYRFFMRLTIFDLNPKTPNSRQ
;
A
#
# COMPACT_ATOMS: atom_id res chain seq x y z
N MET A 1 31.98 -20.76 -30.70
CA MET A 1 30.99 -19.83 -30.11
C MET A 1 31.27 -18.45 -30.68
N THR A 2 30.29 -17.81 -31.31
CA THR A 2 30.48 -16.47 -31.90
C THR A 2 30.48 -15.41 -30.81
N PRO A 3 31.22 -14.29 -30.97
CA PRO A 3 31.22 -13.18 -30.01
C PRO A 3 29.82 -12.61 -29.73
N SER A 4 28.87 -12.82 -30.64
CA SER A 4 27.47 -12.42 -30.51
C SER A 4 26.72 -13.13 -29.39
N GLY A 5 27.15 -14.33 -28.98
CA GLY A 5 26.52 -15.08 -27.89
C GLY A 5 26.84 -14.55 -26.50
N LEU A 6 27.88 -13.70 -26.35
CA LEU A 6 28.31 -13.17 -25.05
C LEU A 6 27.69 -11.81 -24.72
N ARG A 7 27.09 -11.12 -25.70
CA ARG A 7 26.49 -9.79 -25.52
C ARG A 7 25.07 -9.79 -24.94
N VAL A 8 24.39 -10.94 -24.87
CA VAL A 8 23.01 -11.02 -24.36
C VAL A 8 22.95 -10.94 -22.82
N LEU A 9 24.09 -11.03 -22.14
CA LEU A 9 24.18 -10.92 -20.68
C LEU A 9 24.66 -9.54 -20.19
N GLU A 10 24.78 -8.54 -21.09
CA GLU A 10 24.97 -7.14 -20.72
C GLU A 10 23.64 -6.43 -20.42
N GLN A 11 22.63 -7.15 -19.94
CA GLN A 11 21.63 -6.48 -19.12
C GLN A 11 22.38 -6.07 -17.86
N ALA A 12 22.70 -4.78 -17.74
CA ALA A 12 23.13 -4.21 -16.47
C ALA A 12 22.22 -4.81 -15.39
N PRO A 13 22.77 -5.34 -14.28
CA PRO A 13 21.93 -5.86 -13.21
C PRO A 13 20.91 -4.77 -12.88
N ALA A 14 19.63 -5.14 -12.85
CA ALA A 14 18.59 -4.22 -12.40
C ALA A 14 19.06 -3.68 -11.06
N SER A 15 19.27 -2.37 -10.98
CA SER A 15 19.62 -1.71 -9.74
C SER A 15 18.51 -1.95 -8.73
N LEU A 16 18.91 -2.28 -7.50
CA LEU A 16 18.01 -2.69 -6.43
C LEU A 16 17.90 -1.57 -5.41
N ASN A 17 16.66 -1.22 -5.09
CA ASN A 17 16.31 -0.36 -3.97
C ASN A 17 16.01 -1.22 -2.74
N MET A 18 16.49 -0.81 -1.58
CA MET A 18 16.23 -1.47 -0.31
C MET A 18 14.98 -0.85 0.32
N VAL A 19 13.88 -1.60 0.37
CA VAL A 19 12.60 -1.10 0.88
C VAL A 19 12.39 -1.63 2.30
N PRO A 20 12.08 -0.78 3.29
CA PRO A 20 11.83 -1.23 4.66
C PRO A 20 10.58 -2.11 4.70
N ARG A 21 10.67 -3.22 5.41
CA ARG A 21 9.55 -4.11 5.71
C ARG A 21 8.99 -3.77 7.09
N PHE A 22 7.69 -3.52 7.13
CA PHE A 22 6.94 -3.41 8.37
C PHE A 22 6.53 -4.81 8.85
N ASP A 23 6.86 -5.10 10.10
CA ASP A 23 6.37 -6.25 10.83
C ASP A 23 5.53 -5.76 12.02
N PRO A 24 4.22 -6.08 12.10
CA PRO A 24 3.37 -5.65 13.21
C PRO A 24 3.80 -6.24 14.57
N ASP A 25 4.50 -7.39 14.57
CA ASP A 25 4.95 -8.06 15.79
C ASP A 25 6.31 -7.54 16.26
N ASN A 26 7.10 -6.92 15.37
CA ASN A 26 8.33 -6.24 15.76
C ASN A 26 8.03 -4.82 16.23
N ASN A 27 8.32 -4.56 17.50
CA ASN A 27 8.24 -3.23 18.06
C ASN A 27 9.29 -2.32 17.39
N ILE A 28 8.85 -1.51 16.43
CA ILE A 28 9.64 -0.52 15.67
C ILE A 28 10.32 0.56 16.54
N GLU A 29 10.17 0.50 17.87
CA GLU A 29 10.84 1.41 18.82
C GLU A 29 12.37 1.28 18.82
N ASN A 30 12.93 0.18 18.31
CA ASN A 30 14.38 0.05 18.07
C ASN A 30 14.67 0.16 16.56
N GLN A 31 15.30 1.28 16.14
CA GLN A 31 15.71 1.52 14.75
C GLN A 31 16.67 0.46 14.18
N ASP A 32 17.27 -0.36 15.03
CA ASP A 32 18.25 -1.38 14.66
C ASP A 32 17.63 -2.68 14.11
N ASP A 33 16.30 -2.86 14.19
CA ASP A 33 15.61 -4.12 13.84
C ASP A 33 14.61 -3.95 12.67
N VAL A 34 14.92 -3.03 11.75
CA VAL A 34 14.14 -2.83 10.52
C VAL A 34 14.72 -3.71 9.41
N ASP A 35 13.95 -4.71 8.98
CA ASP A 35 14.27 -5.54 7.83
C ASP A 35 14.12 -4.74 6.53
N TYR A 36 15.03 -4.97 5.57
CA TYR A 36 14.97 -4.39 4.24
C TYR A 36 14.92 -5.46 3.16
N ILE A 37 14.06 -5.27 2.16
CA ILE A 37 13.92 -6.17 1.01
C ILE A 37 14.43 -5.47 -0.25
N PRO A 38 15.32 -6.10 -1.04
CA PRO A 38 15.74 -5.56 -2.31
C PRO A 38 14.61 -5.66 -3.35
N VAL A 39 14.24 -4.53 -3.93
CA VAL A 39 13.20 -4.38 -4.96
C VAL A 39 13.82 -3.75 -6.21
N PRO A 40 13.56 -4.28 -7.41
CA PRO A 40 14.02 -3.65 -8.64
C PRO A 40 13.56 -2.18 -8.75
N GLU A 41 14.46 -1.28 -9.14
CA GLU A 41 14.17 0.15 -9.36
C GLU A 41 12.99 0.38 -10.33
N GLN A 42 12.73 -0.55 -11.24
CA GLN A 42 11.61 -0.46 -12.18
C GLN A 42 10.24 -0.54 -11.51
N LEU A 43 10.16 -1.06 -10.28
CA LEU A 43 8.92 -1.17 -9.51
C LEU A 43 8.69 0.02 -8.58
N ILE A 44 9.75 0.77 -8.23
CA ILE A 44 9.67 1.88 -7.28
C ILE A 44 10.56 3.05 -7.71
N ALA A 45 9.96 4.22 -7.88
CA ALA A 45 10.65 5.41 -8.37
C ALA A 45 11.45 6.16 -7.30
N ASP A 46 11.05 6.04 -6.02
CA ASP A 46 11.66 6.73 -4.87
C ASP A 46 11.65 5.79 -3.66
N GLN A 47 12.79 5.47 -3.07
CA GLN A 47 12.88 4.47 -1.99
C GLN A 47 12.17 4.91 -0.70
N ASP A 48 12.24 6.20 -0.35
CA ASP A 48 11.73 6.72 0.93
C ASP A 48 10.19 6.81 0.97
N ALA A 49 9.56 6.73 -0.20
CA ALA A 49 8.12 6.77 -0.34
C ALA A 49 7.44 5.39 -0.21
N PHE A 50 8.20 4.29 -0.13
CA PHE A 50 7.63 2.94 -0.11
C PHE A 50 8.01 2.14 1.13
N PHE A 51 7.12 1.24 1.52
CA PHE A 51 7.38 0.22 2.53
C PHE A 51 6.66 -1.07 2.13
N ILE A 52 7.10 -2.20 2.69
CA ILE A 52 6.49 -3.51 2.46
C ILE A 52 5.73 -3.95 3.70
N VAL A 53 4.55 -4.54 3.52
CA VAL A 53 3.78 -5.18 4.59
C VAL A 53 3.36 -6.58 4.16
N ALA A 54 3.31 -7.52 5.09
CA ALA A 54 2.72 -8.83 4.84
C ALA A 54 1.22 -8.80 5.13
N GLN A 55 0.41 -9.33 4.21
CA GLN A 55 -1.01 -9.54 4.45
C GLN A 55 -1.21 -10.62 5.52
N GLN A 56 -1.97 -10.31 6.56
CA GLN A 56 -2.13 -11.22 7.72
C GLN A 56 -3.40 -12.07 7.68
N ASN A 57 -4.37 -11.74 6.81
CA ASN A 57 -5.70 -12.36 6.85
C ASN A 57 -6.32 -12.50 5.46
N GLU A 58 -7.50 -13.11 5.41
CA GLU A 58 -8.19 -13.49 4.18
C GLU A 58 -9.17 -12.42 3.65
N THR A 59 -9.11 -11.18 4.12
CA THR A 59 -10.10 -10.14 3.74
C THR A 59 -10.06 -9.78 2.26
N MET A 60 -8.93 -10.02 1.59
CA MET A 60 -8.68 -9.62 0.20
C MET A 60 -8.52 -10.80 -0.76
N ILE A 61 -8.95 -12.02 -0.37
CA ILE A 61 -8.78 -13.24 -1.18
C ILE A 61 -9.45 -13.15 -2.55
N GLU A 62 -10.59 -12.45 -2.65
CA GLU A 62 -11.33 -12.30 -3.91
C GLU A 62 -10.54 -11.51 -4.95
N LEU A 63 -9.53 -10.76 -4.52
CA LEU A 63 -8.63 -9.97 -5.35
C LEU A 63 -7.29 -10.67 -5.58
N GLY A 64 -7.14 -11.90 -5.07
CA GLY A 64 -5.92 -12.68 -5.16
C GLY A 64 -4.83 -12.26 -4.18
N ILE A 65 -5.17 -11.44 -3.17
CA ILE A 65 -4.25 -11.08 -2.08
C ILE A 65 -4.49 -12.04 -0.92
N LEU A 66 -3.54 -12.94 -0.71
CA LEU A 66 -3.63 -14.05 0.23
C LEU A 66 -2.81 -13.78 1.51
N PRO A 67 -3.10 -14.46 2.62
CA PRO A 67 -2.24 -14.41 3.81
C PRO A 67 -0.79 -14.78 3.46
N GLY A 68 0.15 -13.94 3.89
CA GLY A 68 1.58 -14.08 3.60
C GLY A 68 2.06 -13.33 2.37
N ASP A 69 1.17 -12.81 1.52
CA ASP A 69 1.57 -11.99 0.38
C ASP A 69 2.21 -10.68 0.84
N MET A 70 3.30 -10.29 0.16
CA MET A 70 3.99 -9.04 0.42
C MET A 70 3.46 -7.93 -0.48
N LEU A 71 2.97 -6.86 0.15
CA LEU A 71 2.43 -5.70 -0.53
C LEU A 71 3.47 -4.58 -0.50
N ILE A 72 3.85 -4.06 -1.67
CA ILE A 72 4.65 -2.84 -1.80
C ILE A 72 3.67 -1.66 -1.75
N VAL A 73 3.80 -0.82 -0.73
CA VAL A 73 2.87 0.28 -0.46
C VAL A 73 3.53 1.62 -0.69
N HIS A 74 2.93 2.44 -1.56
CA HIS A 74 3.34 3.82 -1.78
C HIS A 74 2.66 4.75 -0.77
N ARG A 75 3.44 5.55 -0.03
CA ARG A 75 2.93 6.54 0.93
C ARG A 75 2.38 7.76 0.18
N GLN A 76 1.08 7.97 0.29
CA GLN A 76 0.39 9.10 -0.33
C GLN A 76 -0.85 9.49 0.48
N ASP A 77 -1.24 10.76 0.41
CA ASP A 77 -2.35 11.31 1.19
C ASP A 77 -3.71 11.19 0.47
N THR A 78 -3.71 10.64 -0.76
CA THR A 78 -4.90 10.55 -1.61
C THR A 78 -5.07 9.15 -2.19
N ALA A 79 -6.32 8.75 -2.42
CA ALA A 79 -6.68 7.51 -3.11
C ALA A 79 -7.85 7.76 -4.07
N GLN A 80 -7.96 6.94 -5.10
CA GLN A 80 -9.04 6.92 -6.08
C GLN A 80 -9.95 5.71 -5.85
N ASP A 81 -11.20 5.83 -6.30
CA ASP A 81 -12.17 4.74 -6.21
C ASP A 81 -11.62 3.48 -6.89
N GLY A 82 -11.61 2.38 -6.14
CA GLY A 82 -11.07 1.09 -6.56
C GLY A 82 -9.62 0.86 -6.14
N ASP A 83 -8.88 1.86 -5.66
CA ASP A 83 -7.52 1.67 -5.16
C ASP A 83 -7.50 0.69 -3.99
N ILE A 84 -6.42 -0.09 -3.91
CA ILE A 84 -6.12 -0.89 -2.72
C ILE A 84 -5.28 -0.03 -1.79
N ILE A 85 -5.81 0.24 -0.61
CA ILE A 85 -5.18 1.12 0.37
C ILE A 85 -4.83 0.34 1.63
N LEU A 86 -3.80 0.83 2.30
CA LEU A 86 -3.47 0.42 3.64
C LEU A 86 -3.87 1.52 4.62
N VAL A 87 -4.60 1.15 5.66
CA VAL A 87 -5.07 2.05 6.70
C VAL A 87 -4.46 1.64 8.03
N ASP A 88 -3.94 2.62 8.76
CA ASP A 88 -3.45 2.41 10.11
C ASP A 88 -4.57 2.65 11.12
N LEU A 89 -5.06 1.59 11.76
CA LEU A 89 -6.14 1.68 12.76
C LEU A 89 -5.56 1.43 14.17
N PRO A 90 -6.10 2.08 15.23
CA PRO A 90 -5.56 1.96 16.59
C PRO A 90 -5.48 0.54 17.15
N GLU A 91 -6.51 -0.29 16.89
CA GLU A 91 -6.58 -1.67 17.42
C GLU A 91 -6.05 -2.72 16.45
N HIS A 92 -6.08 -2.38 15.15
CA HIS A 92 -5.70 -3.25 14.06
C HIS A 92 -4.81 -2.44 13.12
N PRO A 93 -3.53 -2.26 13.43
CA PRO A 93 -2.65 -1.49 12.57
C PRO A 93 -2.57 -2.14 11.18
N LYS A 94 -2.28 -1.31 10.19
CA LYS A 94 -1.94 -1.74 8.82
C LYS A 94 -2.95 -2.69 8.14
N GLN A 95 -4.24 -2.37 8.21
CA GLN A 95 -5.29 -3.13 7.51
C GLN A 95 -5.41 -2.73 6.04
N VAL A 96 -5.70 -3.71 5.19
CA VAL A 96 -5.84 -3.52 3.73
C VAL A 96 -7.31 -3.46 3.34
N TYR A 97 -7.67 -2.47 2.52
CA TYR A 97 -9.03 -2.26 2.04
C TYR A 97 -9.06 -1.86 0.57
N ARG A 98 -10.22 -2.02 -0.07
CA ARG A 98 -10.54 -1.33 -1.31
C ARG A 98 -11.23 0.00 -1.01
N PHE A 99 -10.67 1.09 -1.51
CA PHE A 99 -11.18 2.44 -1.29
C PHE A 99 -12.35 2.78 -2.21
N PHE A 100 -13.39 3.40 -1.65
CA PHE A 100 -14.49 4.02 -2.39
C PHE A 100 -14.99 5.26 -1.64
N MET A 101 -14.93 6.42 -2.28
CA MET A 101 -15.40 7.68 -1.71
C MET A 101 -16.88 7.91 -2.04
N ARG A 102 -17.71 8.16 -1.03
CA ARG A 102 -19.11 8.58 -1.22
C ARG A 102 -19.30 10.01 -0.75
N LEU A 103 -19.68 10.90 -1.65
CA LEU A 103 -20.14 12.24 -1.30
C LEU A 103 -21.49 12.13 -0.57
N THR A 104 -21.55 12.61 0.67
CA THR A 104 -22.82 12.74 1.40
C THR A 104 -23.21 14.20 1.44
N ILE A 105 -24.25 14.58 0.68
CA ILE A 105 -24.84 15.93 0.73
C ILE A 105 -26.12 15.85 1.55
N PHE A 106 -26.16 16.53 2.70
CA PHE A 106 -27.39 16.72 3.47
C PHE A 106 -27.93 18.13 3.22
N ASP A 107 -29.04 18.23 2.49
CA ASP A 107 -29.82 19.46 2.36
C ASP A 107 -30.94 19.42 3.42
N LEU A 108 -30.78 20.23 4.47
CA LEU A 108 -31.73 20.33 5.58
C LEU A 108 -32.47 21.67 5.48
N ASN A 109 -33.59 21.67 4.77
CA ASN A 109 -34.53 22.79 4.80
C ASN A 109 -35.52 22.63 5.96
N PRO A 110 -35.54 23.54 6.96
CA PRO A 110 -36.57 23.51 7.99
C PRO A 110 -37.93 23.88 7.37
N LYS A 111 -38.87 22.94 7.34
CA LYS A 111 -40.29 23.28 7.17
C LYS A 111 -40.83 23.75 8.51
N THR A 112 -41.02 25.05 8.68
CA THR A 112 -41.90 25.61 9.71
C THR A 112 -43.36 25.25 9.38
N PRO A 113 -44.13 24.64 10.29
CA PRO A 113 -45.58 24.58 10.14
C PRO A 113 -46.12 25.99 10.33
N ASN A 114 -46.79 26.53 9.31
CA ASN A 114 -47.59 27.75 9.46
C ASN A 114 -48.64 27.53 10.56
N SER A 115 -48.45 28.13 11.72
CA SER A 115 -49.55 28.45 12.64
C SER A 115 -50.23 29.72 12.12
N ARG A 116 -51.29 29.56 11.32
CA ARG A 116 -52.21 30.65 11.00
C ARG A 116 -53.56 30.38 11.65
N GLN A 117 -53.85 31.27 12.60
CA GLN A 117 -55.13 31.81 13.10
C GLN A 117 -56.26 30.82 13.40
#